data_AF-A0A7V9NCE8-F1
#
_entry.id   AF-A0A7V9NCE8-F1
#
_cell.length_a   1.000
_cell.length_b   1.000
_cell.length_c   1.000
_cell.angle_alpha   90.00
_cell.angle_beta   90.00
_cell.angle_gamma   90.00
#
_symmetry.space_group_name_H-M   'P 1'
#
loop_
_entity.id
_entity.type
_entity.pdbx_description
1 polymer ?
#
loop_
_entity_poly.entity_id
_entity_poly.type
_entity_poly.pdbx_seq_one_letter_code
_entity_poly.pdbx_strand_id
1 'polypeptide(L)'
;MPVAIGLLWFPALRRVGKRWIDFFLAFTVGLLVFLLVDSIGEGLELSARAPAALNGLGLFAIGALGAVAALLALESFLGSRRDAARGGDIAGLALAYLISTGIGLHNLGEGLAVGAALAAGEIALGTFLVLGFALHNTTEGLAIVAPLGPARSRPSLWHFVAFGAIAGIPTILGAWAGGFAFDPAWGTLAFGVAAGAIAQVCWQIGRSMDSGKALVAGWGAAGFVAGLLFMYTTGLLAA
;
A
#
# COMPACT_ATOMS: atom_id res chain seq x y z
N MET A 1 -13.38 0.55 5.42
CA MET A 1 -12.01 0.07 5.19
C MET A 1 -12.03 -1.03 4.13
N PRO A 2 -12.02 -0.68 2.84
CA PRO A 2 -12.13 -1.61 1.72
C PRO A 2 -11.03 -2.70 1.73
N VAL A 3 -9.86 -2.40 2.28
CA VAL A 3 -8.77 -3.37 2.53
C VAL A 3 -9.22 -4.62 3.30
N ALA A 4 -10.16 -4.48 4.24
CA ALA A 4 -10.68 -5.62 5.00
C ALA A 4 -11.46 -6.62 4.13
N ILE A 5 -12.09 -6.14 3.04
CA ILE A 5 -12.78 -6.99 2.05
C ILE A 5 -11.76 -7.87 1.33
N GLY A 6 -10.59 -7.32 1.01
CA GLY A 6 -9.48 -8.07 0.42
C GLY A 6 -8.99 -9.23 1.29
N LEU A 7 -9.00 -9.06 2.61
CA LEU A 7 -8.59 -10.12 3.54
C LEU A 7 -9.50 -11.37 3.48
N LEU A 8 -10.76 -11.21 3.05
CA LEU A 8 -11.73 -12.30 2.90
C LEU A 8 -11.34 -13.29 1.79
N TRP A 9 -10.38 -12.95 0.92
CA TRP A 9 -9.87 -13.83 -0.13
C TRP A 9 -8.92 -14.92 0.38
N PHE A 10 -8.50 -14.88 1.64
CA PHE A 10 -7.58 -15.86 2.22
C PHE A 10 -8.00 -17.33 2.01
N PRO A 11 -9.27 -17.75 2.23
CA PRO A 11 -9.67 -19.14 2.01
C PRO A 11 -9.54 -19.61 0.56
N ALA A 12 -9.75 -18.70 -0.40
CA ALA A 12 -9.61 -18.98 -1.83
C ALA A 12 -8.13 -19.09 -2.22
N LEU A 13 -7.28 -18.21 -1.69
CA LEU A 13 -5.83 -18.23 -1.92
C LEU A 13 -5.17 -19.56 -1.52
N ARG A 14 -5.70 -20.23 -0.50
CA ARG A 14 -5.21 -21.56 -0.09
C ARG A 14 -5.48 -22.67 -1.10
N ARG A 15 -6.33 -22.43 -2.10
CA ARG A 15 -6.80 -23.44 -3.07
C ARG A 15 -6.31 -23.20 -4.49
N VAL A 16 -5.74 -22.02 -4.77
CA VAL A 16 -5.28 -21.66 -6.12
C VAL A 16 -3.82 -22.07 -6.32
N GLY A 17 -3.49 -22.43 -7.57
CA GLY A 17 -2.12 -22.80 -7.93
C GLY A 17 -1.17 -21.60 -7.93
N LYS A 18 0.14 -21.87 -7.80
CA LYS A 18 1.20 -20.86 -7.76
C LYS A 18 1.10 -19.80 -8.86
N ARG A 19 0.74 -20.20 -10.09
CA ARG A 19 0.60 -19.29 -11.25
C ARG A 19 -0.38 -18.14 -10.99
N TRP A 20 -1.50 -18.43 -10.33
CA TRP A 20 -2.51 -17.41 -10.00
C TRP A 20 -2.08 -16.56 -8.81
N ILE A 21 -1.38 -17.14 -7.83
CA ILE A 21 -0.76 -16.36 -6.74
C ILE A 21 0.24 -15.36 -7.33
N ASP A 22 1.11 -15.81 -8.24
CA ASP A 22 2.08 -14.94 -8.92
C ASP A 22 1.38 -13.84 -9.74
N PHE A 23 0.31 -14.18 -10.47
CA PHE A 23 -0.50 -13.20 -11.21
C PHE A 23 -1.07 -12.12 -10.28
N PHE A 24 -1.74 -12.51 -9.19
CA PHE A 24 -2.40 -11.57 -8.29
C PHE A 24 -1.40 -10.71 -7.51
N LEU A 25 -0.29 -11.27 -7.06
CA LEU A 25 0.79 -10.50 -6.43
C LEU A 25 1.37 -9.48 -7.41
N ALA A 26 1.65 -9.89 -8.65
CA ALA A 26 2.16 -8.99 -9.67
C ALA A 26 1.14 -7.90 -10.05
N PHE A 27 -0.13 -8.27 -10.14
CA PHE A 27 -1.23 -7.34 -10.35
C PHE A 27 -1.24 -6.25 -9.28
N THR A 28 -1.16 -6.63 -8.00
CA THR A 28 -1.03 -5.65 -6.91
C THR A 28 0.22 -4.77 -7.07
N VAL A 29 1.39 -5.34 -7.41
CA VAL A 29 2.59 -4.53 -7.65
C VAL A 29 2.38 -3.55 -8.82
N GLY A 30 1.67 -3.96 -9.88
CA GLY A 30 1.30 -3.07 -10.98
C GLY A 30 0.45 -1.88 -10.53
N LEU A 31 -0.58 -2.14 -9.70
CA LEU A 31 -1.40 -1.07 -9.11
C LEU A 31 -0.55 -0.12 -8.25
N LEU A 32 0.27 -0.69 -7.36
CA LEU A 32 1.11 0.07 -6.44
C LEU A 32 2.18 0.90 -7.15
N VAL A 33 2.78 0.39 -8.23
CA VAL A 33 3.74 1.17 -9.03
C VAL A 33 3.06 2.36 -9.71
N PHE A 34 1.81 2.22 -10.17
CA PHE A 34 1.05 3.36 -10.67
C PHE A 34 0.84 4.41 -9.57
N LEU A 35 0.38 3.98 -8.40
CA LEU A 35 0.16 4.85 -7.23
C LEU A 35 1.44 5.49 -6.70
N LEU A 36 2.59 4.82 -6.87
CA LEU A 36 3.89 5.39 -6.56
C LEU A 36 4.20 6.60 -7.45
N VAL A 37 3.93 6.49 -8.75
CA VAL A 37 4.14 7.58 -9.70
C VAL A 37 3.22 8.75 -9.37
N ASP A 38 1.95 8.46 -9.09
CA ASP A 38 0.95 9.44 -8.62
C ASP A 38 1.45 10.12 -7.34
N SER A 39 1.70 9.36 -6.27
CA SER A 39 2.18 9.91 -4.98
C SER A 39 3.43 10.79 -5.10
N ILE A 40 4.34 10.48 -6.03
CA ILE A 40 5.50 11.33 -6.34
C ILE A 40 5.07 12.62 -7.02
N GLY A 41 4.20 12.56 -8.03
CA GLY A 41 3.67 13.74 -8.74
C GLY A 41 3.00 14.73 -7.78
N GLU A 42 2.01 14.26 -7.04
CA GLU A 42 1.24 15.03 -6.05
C GLU A 42 2.16 15.59 -4.96
N GLY A 43 3.10 14.76 -4.45
CA GLY A 43 4.06 15.19 -3.45
C GLY A 43 4.98 16.31 -3.95
N LEU A 44 5.45 16.23 -5.20
CA LEU A 44 6.26 17.28 -5.82
C LEU A 44 5.45 18.56 -6.07
N GLU A 45 4.20 18.44 -6.50
CA GLU A 45 3.32 19.61 -6.68
C GLU A 45 3.07 20.34 -5.37
N LEU A 46 2.74 19.61 -4.30
CA LEU A 46 2.56 20.19 -2.97
C LEU A 46 3.87 20.76 -2.42
N SER A 47 5.00 20.12 -2.74
CA SER A 47 6.32 20.61 -2.31
C SER A 47 6.64 22.00 -2.87
N ALA A 48 6.16 22.31 -4.07
CA ALA A 48 6.32 23.62 -4.71
C ALA A 48 5.42 24.69 -4.06
N ARG A 49 4.34 24.27 -3.38
CA ARG A 49 3.40 25.14 -2.66
C ARG A 49 3.75 25.28 -1.18
N ALA A 50 4.67 24.46 -0.65
CA ALA A 50 5.09 24.52 0.75
C ALA A 50 5.88 25.82 1.04
N PRO A 51 5.85 26.33 2.29
CA PRO A 51 6.65 27.48 2.68
C PRO A 51 8.13 27.31 2.35
N ALA A 52 8.74 28.31 1.71
CA ALA A 52 10.14 28.24 1.24
C ALA A 52 11.15 27.87 2.35
N ALA A 53 10.88 28.28 3.58
CA ALA A 53 11.70 27.97 4.75
C ALA A 53 11.82 26.46 5.05
N LEU A 54 10.85 25.65 4.63
CA LEU A 54 10.83 24.21 4.90
C LEU A 54 11.54 23.37 3.84
N ASN A 55 11.93 23.97 2.69
CA ASN A 55 12.48 23.25 1.56
C ASN A 55 11.60 22.02 1.19
N GLY A 56 10.47 22.26 0.53
CA GLY A 56 9.45 21.23 0.27
C GLY A 56 10.00 19.94 -0.33
N LEU A 57 10.94 20.03 -1.27
CA LEU A 57 11.56 18.83 -1.88
C LEU A 57 12.35 18.03 -0.83
N GLY A 58 13.08 18.73 0.05
CA GLY A 58 13.75 18.10 1.19
C GLY A 58 12.77 17.44 2.15
N LEU A 59 11.63 18.10 2.43
CA LEU A 59 10.58 17.54 3.27
C LEU A 59 9.95 16.26 2.67
N PHE A 60 9.67 16.27 1.36
CA PHE A 60 9.21 15.09 0.64
C PHE A 60 10.23 13.94 0.74
N ALA A 61 11.51 14.23 0.48
CA ALA A 61 12.58 13.24 0.53
C ALA A 61 12.75 12.65 1.94
N ILE A 62 12.63 13.47 3.00
CA ILE A 62 12.64 13.02 4.39
C ILE A 62 11.47 12.05 4.64
N GLY A 63 10.26 12.39 4.18
CA GLY A 63 9.11 11.50 4.28
C GLY A 63 9.36 10.14 3.60
N ALA A 64 9.80 10.17 2.35
CA ALA A 64 10.04 8.96 1.56
C ALA A 64 11.15 8.08 2.14
N LEU A 65 12.33 8.66 2.39
CA LEU A 65 13.45 7.91 2.95
C LEU A 65 13.18 7.46 4.39
N GLY A 66 12.48 8.28 5.17
CA GLY A 66 12.06 7.95 6.53
C GLY A 66 11.11 6.76 6.55
N ALA A 67 10.13 6.70 5.65
CA ALA A 67 9.22 5.57 5.53
C ALA A 67 9.95 4.28 5.12
N VAL A 68 10.85 4.36 4.14
CA VAL A 68 11.70 3.22 3.74
C VAL A 68 12.53 2.74 4.93
N ALA A 69 13.22 3.64 5.63
CA ALA A 69 14.05 3.29 6.78
C ALA A 69 13.23 2.68 7.93
N ALA A 70 12.05 3.23 8.21
CA ALA A 70 11.15 2.71 9.24
C ALA A 70 10.65 1.30 8.91
N LEU A 71 10.27 1.04 7.66
CA LEU A 71 9.82 -0.29 7.21
C LEU A 71 10.97 -1.30 7.16
N LEU A 72 12.18 -0.89 6.78
CA LEU A 72 13.37 -1.74 6.88
C LEU A 72 13.71 -2.07 8.34
N ALA A 73 13.60 -1.09 9.24
CA ALA A 73 13.77 -1.33 10.67
C ALA A 73 12.72 -2.32 11.20
N LEU A 74 11.45 -2.16 10.80
CA LEU A 74 10.37 -3.09 11.13
C LEU A 74 10.64 -4.49 10.57
N GLU A 75 11.08 -4.60 9.31
CA GLU A 75 11.47 -5.88 8.70
C GLU A 75 12.57 -6.55 9.51
N SER A 76 13.63 -5.82 9.88
CA SER A 76 14.74 -6.36 10.66
C SER A 76 14.29 -6.82 12.06
N PHE A 77 13.40 -6.06 12.71
CA PHE A 77 12.83 -6.39 14.01
C PHE A 77 11.99 -7.67 13.93
N LEU A 78 11.11 -7.78 12.94
CA LEU A 78 10.30 -8.98 12.70
C LEU A 78 11.16 -10.19 12.28
N GLY A 79 12.24 -9.97 11.53
CA GLY A 79 13.22 -10.98 11.15
C GLY A 79 13.99 -11.56 12.35
N SER A 80 14.41 -10.71 13.29
CA SER A 80 15.08 -11.17 14.52
C SER A 80 14.21 -12.10 15.37
N ARG A 81 12.88 -11.86 15.39
CA ARG A 81 11.88 -12.71 16.06
C ARG A 81 11.63 -14.03 15.32
N ARG A 82 11.83 -14.04 14.00
CA ARG A 82 11.70 -15.22 13.14
C ARG A 82 12.85 -16.20 13.37
N ASP A 83 14.09 -15.72 13.43
CA ASP A 83 15.25 -16.60 13.58
C ASP A 83 15.29 -17.29 14.97
N ALA A 84 14.61 -16.70 15.97
CA ALA A 84 14.36 -17.30 17.27
C ALA A 84 13.29 -18.43 17.26
N ALA A 85 12.42 -18.47 16.24
CA ALA A 85 11.30 -19.41 16.14
C ALA A 85 11.33 -20.16 14.80
N ARG A 86 11.88 -21.38 14.78
CA ARG A 86 12.02 -22.22 13.57
C ARG A 86 10.65 -22.60 12.98
N GLY A 87 10.07 -21.78 12.10
CA GLY A 87 8.81 -22.11 11.41
C GLY A 87 8.46 -21.22 10.22
N GLY A 88 8.13 -21.83 9.07
CA GLY A 88 7.75 -21.11 7.84
C GLY A 88 6.45 -20.29 7.94
N ASP A 89 5.53 -20.70 8.82
CA ASP A 89 4.27 -19.97 9.06
C ASP A 89 4.51 -18.59 9.71
N ILE A 90 5.58 -18.46 10.51
CA ILE A 90 5.98 -17.18 11.15
C ILE A 90 6.53 -16.21 10.10
N ALA A 91 7.23 -16.72 9.09
CA ALA A 91 7.78 -15.90 8.02
C ALA A 91 6.67 -15.25 7.18
N GLY A 92 5.62 -16.01 6.83
CA GLY A 92 4.46 -15.48 6.12
C GLY A 92 3.71 -14.43 6.93
N LEU A 93 3.55 -14.67 8.24
CA LEU A 93 2.89 -13.72 9.15
C LEU A 93 3.65 -12.40 9.31
N ALA A 94 4.97 -12.48 9.50
CA ALA A 94 5.84 -11.30 9.56
C ALA A 94 5.76 -10.48 8.27
N LEU A 95 5.78 -11.15 7.11
CA LEU A 95 5.65 -10.50 5.81
C LEU A 95 4.27 -9.83 5.65
N ALA A 96 3.18 -10.48 6.07
CA ALA A 96 1.85 -9.90 6.06
C ALA A 96 1.75 -8.63 6.92
N TYR A 97 2.37 -8.61 8.12
CA TYR A 97 2.43 -7.40 8.97
C TYR A 97 3.22 -6.26 8.32
N LEU A 98 4.36 -6.57 7.70
CA LEU A 98 5.17 -5.58 7.00
C LEU A 98 4.40 -4.95 5.83
N ILE A 99 3.77 -5.79 4.99
CA ILE A 99 2.94 -5.34 3.86
C ILE A 99 1.76 -4.50 4.37
N SER A 100 1.03 -4.99 5.39
CA SER A 100 -0.08 -4.27 6.00
C SER A 100 0.31 -2.90 6.56
N THR A 101 1.51 -2.79 7.14
CA THR A 101 2.02 -1.52 7.69
C THR A 101 2.38 -0.54 6.58
N GLY A 102 3.07 -1.00 5.53
CA GLY A 102 3.38 -0.15 4.38
C GLY A 102 2.14 0.33 3.64
N ILE A 103 1.14 -0.55 3.44
CA ILE A 103 -0.18 -0.17 2.90
C ILE A 103 -0.85 0.86 3.81
N GLY A 104 -0.83 0.67 5.13
CA GLY A 104 -1.37 1.64 6.08
C GLY A 104 -0.73 3.03 5.96
N LEU A 105 0.59 3.10 5.80
CA LEU A 105 1.30 4.37 5.61
C LEU A 105 0.91 5.06 4.29
N HIS A 106 0.72 4.29 3.22
CA HIS A 106 0.23 4.83 1.95
C HIS A 106 -1.21 5.36 2.08
N ASN A 107 -2.08 4.57 2.69
CA ASN A 107 -3.48 4.86 2.92
C ASN A 107 -3.73 6.13 3.76
N LEU A 108 -2.76 6.54 4.58
CA LEU A 108 -2.78 7.83 5.25
C LEU A 108 -2.81 9.00 4.25
N GLY A 109 -2.00 8.93 3.20
CA GLY A 109 -1.94 9.94 2.13
C GLY A 109 -3.24 10.00 1.34
N GLU A 110 -3.82 8.84 1.02
CA GLU A 110 -5.14 8.75 0.38
C GLU A 110 -6.23 9.42 1.21
N GLY A 111 -6.25 9.11 2.51
CA GLY A 111 -7.13 9.75 3.45
C GLY A 111 -6.98 11.27 3.38
N LEU A 112 -5.75 11.77 3.48
CA LEU A 112 -5.47 13.20 3.42
C LEU A 112 -5.99 13.86 2.14
N ALA A 113 -5.80 13.22 0.99
CA ALA A 113 -6.29 13.70 -0.30
C ALA A 113 -7.83 13.76 -0.34
N VAL A 114 -8.52 12.71 0.11
CA VAL A 114 -9.99 12.68 0.21
C VAL A 114 -10.49 13.78 1.15
N GLY A 115 -9.89 13.90 2.33
CA GLY A 115 -10.25 14.91 3.32
C GLY A 115 -10.12 16.33 2.77
N ALA A 116 -8.98 16.62 2.14
CA ALA A 116 -8.69 17.93 1.55
C ALA A 116 -9.66 18.27 0.41
N ALA A 117 -9.94 17.31 -0.48
CA ALA A 117 -10.90 17.51 -1.58
C ALA A 117 -12.32 17.81 -1.05
N LEU A 118 -12.78 17.07 -0.04
CA LEU A 118 -14.09 17.32 0.58
C LEU A 118 -14.13 18.66 1.32
N ALA A 119 -13.06 19.05 2.00
CA ALA A 119 -12.95 20.35 2.68
C ALA A 119 -12.93 21.53 1.70
N ALA A 120 -12.35 21.34 0.51
CA ALA A 120 -12.36 22.32 -0.57
C ALA A 120 -13.74 22.46 -1.25
N GLY A 121 -14.73 21.66 -0.88
CA GLY A 121 -16.06 21.64 -1.50
C GLY A 121 -16.12 20.84 -2.80
N GLU A 122 -15.04 20.15 -3.17
CA GLU A 122 -14.94 19.34 -4.40
C GLU A 122 -15.55 17.95 -4.17
N ILE A 123 -16.87 17.91 -3.97
CA ILE A 123 -17.61 16.68 -3.62
C ILE A 123 -17.46 15.61 -4.70
N ALA A 124 -17.46 16.00 -5.97
CA ALA A 124 -17.29 15.08 -7.10
C ALA A 124 -15.91 14.41 -7.05
N LEU A 125 -14.85 15.22 -6.88
CA LEU A 125 -13.47 14.72 -6.74
C LEU A 125 -13.32 13.83 -5.51
N GLY A 126 -13.82 14.26 -4.35
CA GLY A 126 -13.75 13.47 -3.11
C GLY A 126 -14.48 12.13 -3.23
N THR A 127 -15.68 12.12 -3.83
CA THR A 127 -16.43 10.89 -4.08
C THR A 127 -15.70 9.97 -5.05
N PHE A 128 -15.13 10.55 -6.11
CA PHE A 128 -14.35 9.79 -7.07
C PHE A 128 -13.12 9.14 -6.41
N LEU A 129 -12.33 9.90 -5.66
CA LEU A 129 -11.18 9.39 -4.91
C LEU A 129 -11.59 8.26 -3.97
N VAL A 130 -12.70 8.39 -3.23
CA VAL A 130 -13.20 7.32 -2.34
C VAL A 130 -13.51 6.03 -3.10
N LEU A 131 -14.15 6.12 -4.28
CA LEU A 131 -14.48 4.94 -5.09
C LEU A 131 -13.25 4.29 -5.71
N GLY A 132 -12.37 5.11 -6.30
CA GLY A 132 -11.09 4.64 -6.84
C GLY A 132 -10.27 3.96 -5.77
N PHE A 133 -10.12 4.63 -4.62
CA PHE A 133 -9.38 4.09 -3.48
C PHE A 133 -9.99 2.81 -2.94
N ALA A 134 -11.31 2.73 -2.81
CA ALA A 134 -11.96 1.52 -2.35
C ALA A 134 -11.70 0.29 -3.25
N LEU A 135 -11.62 0.51 -4.55
CA LEU A 135 -11.42 -0.55 -5.52
C LEU A 135 -10.01 -1.16 -5.41
N HIS A 136 -8.94 -0.35 -5.42
CA HIS A 136 -7.59 -0.91 -5.29
C HIS A 136 -7.25 -1.31 -3.85
N ASN A 137 -7.77 -0.64 -2.81
CA ASN A 137 -7.61 -1.06 -1.42
C ASN A 137 -8.13 -2.50 -1.20
N THR A 138 -9.20 -2.89 -1.90
CA THR A 138 -9.69 -4.29 -1.86
C THR A 138 -8.64 -5.27 -2.37
N THR A 139 -7.85 -4.88 -3.38
CA THR A 139 -6.77 -5.73 -3.93
C THR A 139 -5.50 -5.71 -3.07
N GLU A 140 -5.29 -4.67 -2.29
CA GLU A 140 -4.19 -4.61 -1.32
C GLU A 140 -4.40 -5.58 -0.15
N GLY A 141 -5.65 -5.77 0.27
CA GLY A 141 -5.98 -6.81 1.25
C GLY A 141 -5.59 -8.20 0.77
N LEU A 142 -5.68 -8.48 -0.54
CA LEU A 142 -5.20 -9.74 -1.14
C LEU A 142 -3.68 -9.87 -1.00
N ALA A 143 -2.93 -8.80 -1.25
CA ALA A 143 -1.48 -8.79 -1.10
C ALA A 143 -1.02 -9.03 0.34
N ILE A 144 -1.77 -8.51 1.33
CA ILE A 144 -1.50 -8.77 2.74
C ILE A 144 -1.63 -10.26 3.08
N VAL A 145 -2.67 -10.94 2.58
CA VAL A 145 -2.93 -12.35 2.94
C VAL A 145 -2.25 -13.37 2.03
N ALA A 146 -1.72 -12.96 0.87
CA ALA A 146 -1.04 -13.84 -0.07
C ALA A 146 0.17 -14.59 0.53
N PRO A 147 1.06 -13.96 1.32
CA PRO A 147 2.13 -14.65 2.06
C PRO A 147 1.67 -15.75 3.01
N LEU A 148 0.40 -15.70 3.45
CA LEU A 148 -0.20 -16.67 4.37
C LEU A 148 -0.79 -17.88 3.62
N GLY A 149 -1.01 -17.78 2.31
CA GLY A 149 -1.63 -18.84 1.51
C GLY A 149 -0.93 -20.21 1.62
N PRO A 150 0.42 -20.26 1.52
CA PRO A 150 1.19 -21.49 1.69
C PRO A 150 1.33 -21.98 3.14
N ALA A 151 0.86 -21.25 4.14
CA ALA A 151 1.03 -21.60 5.56
C ALA A 151 0.36 -22.94 5.88
N ARG A 152 1.04 -23.77 6.69
CA ARG A 152 0.54 -25.09 7.08
C ARG A 152 -0.61 -24.94 8.07
N SER A 153 -0.44 -24.08 9.06
CA SER A 153 -1.47 -23.74 10.05
C SER A 153 -2.29 -22.53 9.62
N ARG A 154 -3.55 -22.46 10.07
CA ARG A 154 -4.39 -21.27 9.89
C ARG A 154 -4.01 -20.24 10.94
N PRO A 155 -3.62 -19.01 10.56
CA PRO A 155 -3.44 -17.92 11.51
C PRO A 155 -4.74 -17.64 12.26
N SER A 156 -4.62 -17.18 13.51
CA SER A 156 -5.77 -16.71 14.29
C SER A 156 -6.49 -15.57 13.58
N LEU A 157 -7.83 -15.51 13.72
CA LEU A 157 -8.66 -14.43 13.15
C LEU A 157 -8.23 -13.03 13.63
N TRP A 158 -7.63 -12.94 14.82
CA TRP A 158 -7.13 -11.68 15.34
C TRP A 158 -6.07 -11.03 14.45
N HIS A 159 -5.24 -11.82 13.75
CA HIS A 159 -4.26 -11.27 12.82
C HIS A 159 -4.94 -10.56 11.64
N PHE A 160 -6.06 -11.09 11.13
CA PHE A 160 -6.82 -10.46 10.06
C PHE A 160 -7.45 -9.14 10.50
N VAL A 161 -7.98 -9.09 11.73
CA VAL A 161 -8.48 -7.84 12.32
C VAL A 161 -7.34 -6.83 12.47
N ALA A 162 -6.18 -7.27 12.96
CA ALA A 162 -5.00 -6.41 13.10
C ALA A 162 -4.52 -5.88 11.75
N PHE A 163 -4.45 -6.72 10.70
CA PHE A 163 -4.09 -6.30 9.35
C PHE A 163 -5.07 -5.26 8.81
N GLY A 164 -6.37 -5.51 8.93
CA GLY A 164 -7.39 -4.58 8.47
C GLY A 164 -7.34 -3.24 9.20
N ALA A 165 -7.06 -3.26 10.50
CA ALA A 165 -6.89 -2.07 11.32
C ALA A 165 -5.62 -1.29 10.96
N ILE A 166 -4.46 -1.97 10.88
CA ILE A 166 -3.17 -1.35 10.54
C ILE A 166 -3.23 -0.72 9.14
N ALA A 167 -3.81 -1.42 8.17
CA ALA A 167 -3.92 -0.92 6.81
C ALA A 167 -5.02 0.13 6.64
N GLY A 168 -6.15 0.03 7.35
CA GLY A 168 -7.34 0.86 7.07
C GLY A 168 -7.58 2.04 8.00
N ILE A 169 -7.16 1.98 9.27
CA ILE A 169 -7.32 3.11 10.22
C ILE A 169 -6.57 4.37 9.75
N PRO A 170 -5.33 4.28 9.22
CA PRO A 170 -4.63 5.45 8.73
C PRO A 170 -5.40 6.26 7.69
N THR A 171 -6.20 5.64 6.81
CA THR A 171 -7.07 6.36 5.86
C THR A 171 -8.06 7.27 6.58
N ILE A 172 -8.64 6.81 7.68
CA ILE A 172 -9.61 7.60 8.47
C ILE A 172 -8.91 8.80 9.10
N LEU A 173 -7.73 8.56 9.69
CA LEU A 173 -6.92 9.60 10.31
C LEU A 173 -6.46 10.64 9.27
N GLY A 174 -6.06 10.18 8.09
CA GLY A 174 -5.72 11.03 6.96
C GLY A 174 -6.90 11.89 6.53
N ALA A 175 -8.09 11.29 6.36
CA ALA A 175 -9.29 12.01 5.95
C ALA A 175 -9.71 13.10 6.95
N TRP A 176 -9.58 12.83 8.25
CA TRP A 176 -9.80 13.87 9.25
C TRP A 176 -8.72 14.96 9.21
N ALA A 177 -7.45 14.59 9.10
CA ALA A 177 -6.36 15.56 9.01
C ALA A 177 -6.49 16.46 7.78
N GLY A 178 -6.75 15.89 6.60
CA GLY A 178 -7.00 16.63 5.37
C GLY A 178 -8.30 17.44 5.42
N GLY A 179 -9.33 16.93 6.08
CA GLY A 179 -10.62 17.60 6.18
C GLY A 179 -10.63 18.83 7.09
N PHE A 180 -9.86 18.80 8.17
CA PHE A 180 -9.90 19.86 9.19
C PHE A 180 -8.66 20.76 9.22
N ALA A 181 -7.52 20.30 8.70
CA ALA A 181 -6.24 20.97 8.90
C ALA A 181 -5.24 20.76 7.75
N PHE A 182 -5.72 20.75 6.50
CA PHE A 182 -4.84 20.58 5.35
C PHE A 182 -3.83 21.75 5.22
N ASP A 183 -2.56 21.39 5.10
CA ASP A 183 -1.45 22.30 4.83
C ASP A 183 -0.53 21.67 3.77
N PRO A 184 -0.05 22.43 2.76
CA PRO A 184 0.80 21.87 1.71
C PRO A 184 2.09 21.21 2.22
N ALA A 185 2.68 21.68 3.32
CA ALA A 185 3.87 21.05 3.88
C ALA A 185 3.55 19.69 4.52
N TRP A 186 2.45 19.60 5.27
CA TRP A 186 1.99 18.32 5.83
C TRP A 186 1.59 17.34 4.72
N GLY A 187 0.94 17.83 3.66
CA GLY A 187 0.65 17.03 2.47
C GLY A 187 1.92 16.53 1.79
N THR A 188 2.90 17.41 1.57
CA THR A 188 4.21 17.05 0.99
C THR A 188 4.89 15.92 1.78
N LEU A 189 4.92 16.03 3.11
CA LEU A 189 5.49 14.99 3.97
C LEU A 189 4.70 13.68 3.88
N ALA A 190 3.37 13.74 3.92
CA ALA A 190 2.50 12.57 3.86
C ALA A 190 2.63 11.82 2.53
N PHE A 191 2.65 12.53 1.40
CA PHE A 191 2.87 11.95 0.07
C PHE A 191 4.28 11.38 -0.08
N GLY A 192 5.29 12.02 0.52
CA GLY A 192 6.64 11.45 0.64
C GLY A 192 6.61 10.11 1.38
N VAL A 193 6.00 10.08 2.57
CA VAL A 193 5.84 8.84 3.37
C VAL A 193 5.12 7.76 2.58
N ALA A 194 4.02 8.11 1.89
CA ALA A 194 3.28 7.18 1.04
C ALA A 194 4.16 6.61 -0.08
N ALA A 195 4.86 7.45 -0.85
CA ALA A 195 5.75 7.01 -1.92
C ALA A 195 6.85 6.07 -1.40
N GLY A 196 7.50 6.41 -0.29
CA GLY A 196 8.51 5.56 0.34
C GLY A 196 7.94 4.22 0.82
N ALA A 197 6.75 4.23 1.42
CA ALA A 197 6.08 3.02 1.88
C ALA A 197 5.68 2.09 0.72
N ILE A 198 5.08 2.64 -0.34
CA ILE A 198 4.72 1.89 -1.54
C ILE A 198 5.95 1.27 -2.20
N ALA A 199 7.02 2.04 -2.36
CA ALA A 199 8.27 1.55 -2.95
C ALA A 199 8.83 0.37 -2.16
N GLN A 200 8.82 0.44 -0.82
CA GLN A 200 9.28 -0.65 0.04
C GLN A 200 8.36 -1.88 -0.06
N VAL A 201 7.04 -1.71 -0.10
CA VAL A 201 6.08 -2.82 -0.26
C VAL A 201 6.24 -3.49 -1.61
N CYS A 202 6.40 -2.73 -2.70
CA CYS A 202 6.65 -3.27 -4.04
C CYS A 202 7.93 -4.11 -4.06
N TRP A 203 9.01 -3.59 -3.46
CA TRP A 203 10.26 -4.31 -3.32
C TRP A 203 10.06 -5.64 -2.56
N GLN A 204 9.32 -5.60 -1.46
CA GLN A 204 9.10 -6.77 -0.62
C GLN A 204 8.27 -7.85 -1.32
N ILE A 205 7.18 -7.46 -2.00
CA ILE A 205 6.36 -8.39 -2.78
C ILE A 205 7.20 -8.98 -3.90
N GLY A 206 7.93 -8.16 -4.66
CA GLY A 206 8.77 -8.65 -5.76
C GLY A 206 9.86 -9.62 -5.29
N ARG A 207 10.52 -9.32 -4.17
CA ARG A 207 11.52 -10.22 -3.57
C ARG A 207 10.89 -11.54 -3.09
N SER A 208 9.65 -11.52 -2.60
CA SER A 208 8.93 -12.74 -2.20
C SER A 208 8.57 -13.66 -3.38
N MET A 209 8.48 -13.09 -4.59
CA MET A 209 8.09 -13.79 -5.81
C MET A 209 9.30 -14.34 -6.59
N ASP A 210 9.76 -15.56 -6.28
CA ASP A 210 10.89 -16.24 -6.97
C ASP A 210 12.07 -15.29 -7.27
N SER A 211 12.43 -14.45 -6.29
CA SER A 211 13.47 -13.42 -6.41
C SER A 211 13.29 -12.44 -7.58
N GLY A 212 12.05 -12.02 -7.83
CA GLY A 212 11.67 -11.05 -8.86
C GLY A 212 11.47 -11.63 -10.27
N LYS A 213 11.92 -12.87 -10.53
CA LYS A 213 11.79 -13.48 -11.88
C LYS A 213 10.34 -13.69 -12.28
N ALA A 214 9.48 -14.02 -11.32
CA ALA A 214 8.07 -14.23 -11.59
C ALA A 214 7.33 -12.93 -11.96
N LEU A 215 7.76 -11.77 -11.44
CA LEU A 215 7.16 -10.47 -11.80
C LEU A 215 7.30 -10.15 -13.29
N VAL A 216 8.43 -10.54 -13.89
CA VAL A 216 8.77 -10.19 -15.29
C VAL A 216 8.54 -11.35 -16.27
N ALA A 217 7.95 -12.46 -15.83
CA ALA A 217 7.74 -13.64 -16.66
C ALA A 217 6.31 -14.22 -16.54
N GLY A 218 5.81 -14.74 -17.66
CA GLY A 218 4.55 -15.50 -17.71
C GLY A 218 3.37 -14.78 -17.06
N TRP A 219 2.78 -15.43 -16.05
CA TRP A 219 1.58 -14.93 -15.34
C TRP A 219 1.85 -13.69 -14.49
N GLY A 220 3.06 -13.51 -13.94
CA GLY A 220 3.35 -12.29 -13.19
C GLY A 220 3.49 -11.08 -14.11
N ALA A 221 4.14 -11.20 -15.27
CA ALA A 221 4.20 -10.10 -16.24
C ALA A 221 2.79 -9.68 -16.70
N ALA A 222 1.92 -10.65 -16.98
CA ALA A 222 0.52 -10.40 -17.33
C ALA A 222 -0.24 -9.70 -16.18
N GLY A 223 -0.03 -10.15 -14.95
CA GLY A 223 -0.61 -9.52 -13.76
C GLY A 223 -0.16 -8.07 -13.60
N PHE A 224 1.15 -7.83 -13.63
CA PHE A 224 1.74 -6.50 -13.49
C PHE A 224 1.19 -5.49 -14.50
N VAL A 225 1.17 -5.87 -15.79
CA VAL A 225 0.61 -5.02 -16.85
C VAL A 225 -0.90 -4.82 -16.66
N ALA A 226 -1.64 -5.87 -16.30
CA ALA A 226 -3.07 -5.76 -16.02
C ALA A 226 -3.34 -4.80 -14.86
N GLY A 227 -2.49 -4.78 -13.83
CA GLY A 227 -2.57 -3.83 -12.71
C GLY A 227 -2.38 -2.39 -13.18
N LEU A 228 -1.30 -2.11 -13.91
CA LEU A 228 -1.07 -0.78 -14.48
C LEU A 228 -2.23 -0.30 -15.36
N LEU A 229 -2.71 -1.16 -16.26
CA LEU A 229 -3.83 -0.84 -17.15
C LEU A 229 -5.13 -0.63 -16.38
N PHE A 230 -5.36 -1.39 -15.32
CA PHE A 230 -6.51 -1.23 -14.45
C PHE A 230 -6.52 0.15 -13.80
N MET A 231 -5.43 0.54 -13.12
CA MET A 231 -5.32 1.86 -12.51
C MET A 231 -5.47 3.00 -13.53
N TYR A 232 -4.78 2.86 -14.67
CA TYR A 232 -4.86 3.86 -15.74
C TYR A 232 -6.29 4.01 -16.28
N THR A 233 -6.99 2.90 -16.53
CA THR A 233 -8.37 2.92 -17.02
C THR A 233 -9.32 3.48 -15.98
N THR A 234 -9.15 3.13 -14.70
CA THR A 234 -9.98 3.70 -13.63
C THR A 234 -9.75 5.19 -13.44
N GLY A 235 -8.51 5.68 -13.63
CA GLY A 235 -8.22 7.10 -13.64
C GLY A 235 -8.82 7.83 -14.86
N LEU A 236 -8.78 7.20 -16.04
CA LEU A 236 -9.40 7.77 -17.25
C LEU A 236 -10.92 7.87 -17.18
N LEU A 237 -11.59 6.85 -16.67
CA LEU A 237 -13.05 6.83 -16.53
C LEU A 237 -13.59 7.86 -15.52
N ALA A 238 -12.68 8.52 -14.83
CA ALA A 238 -12.97 9.38 -13.72
C ALA A 238 -12.56 10.84 -13.89
N ALA A 239 -11.74 11.12 -14.89
CA ALA A 239 -11.44 12.46 -15.38
C ALA A 239 -12.59 12.97 -16.26
#